data_AF-A0A6G4XZA0-F1
#
_entry.id   AF-A0A6G4XZA0-F1
#
_cell.length_a   1.000
_cell.length_b   1.000
_cell.length_c   1.000
_cell.angle_alpha   90.00
_cell.angle_beta   90.00
_cell.angle_gamma   90.00
#
_symmetry.space_group_name_H-M   'P 1'
#
loop_
_entity.id
_entity.type
_entity.pdbx_description
1 polymer ?
#
loop_
_entity_poly.entity_id
_entity_poly.type
_entity_poly.pdbx_seq_one_letter_code
_entity_poly.pdbx_strand_id
1 'polypeptide(L)'
;DALFITAARDAEVIRSALRAGALHYLIKPFNQAALQEQLRHVAALRTRLDTLDEARQEDVDQIFGTRPPGSRELPKGLAAHTAELVERVLRTHPSGLSATECAQAGSLSRVSARRYLEYFADTGRAEVTLKYGGTGRPERRYRWVG
;
A
#
# COMPACT_ATOMS: atom_id res chain seq x y z
N ASP A 1 -17.28 9.74 -13.63
CA ASP A 1 -16.20 9.81 -12.63
C ASP A 1 -16.45 10.84 -11.55
N ALA A 2 -16.44 10.43 -10.29
CA ALA A 2 -16.53 11.35 -9.16
C ALA A 2 -15.67 10.91 -7.97
N LEU A 3 -15.06 11.88 -7.28
CA LEU A 3 -14.42 11.73 -5.97
C LEU A 3 -15.40 12.26 -4.92
N PHE A 4 -15.88 11.40 -4.04
CA PHE A 4 -16.80 11.76 -2.97
C PHE A 4 -16.01 12.22 -1.74
N ILE A 5 -16.35 13.37 -1.17
CA ILE A 5 -15.70 13.90 0.03
C ILE A 5 -16.78 14.24 1.05
N THR A 6 -16.89 13.47 2.13
CA THR A 6 -18.04 13.56 3.06
C THR A 6 -17.67 13.15 4.48
N ALA A 7 -18.50 13.54 5.46
CA ALA A 7 -18.39 13.03 6.83
C ALA A 7 -19.16 11.71 7.04
N ALA A 8 -19.97 11.29 6.07
CA ALA A 8 -20.81 10.10 6.17
C ALA A 8 -19.96 8.82 6.23
N ARG A 9 -20.25 7.98 7.22
CA ARG A 9 -19.57 6.70 7.47
C ARG A 9 -20.50 5.50 7.29
N ASP A 10 -21.79 5.77 7.04
CA ASP A 10 -22.81 4.76 6.88
C ASP A 10 -22.55 3.87 5.67
N ALA A 11 -22.59 2.55 5.89
CA ALA A 11 -22.34 1.56 4.87
C ALA A 11 -23.30 1.67 3.68
N GLU A 12 -24.56 2.11 3.91
CA GLU A 12 -25.52 2.37 2.83
C GLU A 12 -25.10 3.55 1.94
N VAL A 13 -24.56 4.62 2.52
CA VAL A 13 -24.07 5.78 1.77
C VAL A 13 -22.84 5.40 0.94
N ILE A 14 -21.94 4.61 1.52
CA ILE A 14 -20.76 4.09 0.82
C ILE A 14 -21.18 3.18 -0.33
N ARG A 15 -22.13 2.25 -0.10
CA ARG A 15 -22.67 1.37 -1.15
C ARG A 15 -23.34 2.15 -2.27
N SER A 16 -24.09 3.19 -1.93
CA SER A 16 -24.74 4.07 -2.91
C SER A 16 -23.71 4.83 -3.76
N ALA A 17 -22.64 5.34 -3.13
CA ALA A 17 -21.55 6.00 -3.85
C ALA A 17 -20.83 5.04 -4.80
N LEU A 18 -20.55 3.80 -4.37
CA LEU A 18 -19.96 2.77 -5.24
C LEU A 18 -20.85 2.47 -6.45
N ARG A 19 -22.16 2.28 -6.22
CA ARG A 19 -23.13 2.05 -7.31
C ARG A 19 -23.27 3.23 -8.26
N ALA A 20 -23.04 4.45 -7.77
CA ALA A 20 -23.05 5.66 -8.58
C ALA A 20 -21.75 5.89 -9.37
N GLY A 21 -20.80 4.94 -9.36
CA GLY A 21 -19.53 5.06 -10.09
C GLY A 21 -18.52 6.00 -9.42
N ALA A 22 -18.53 6.08 -8.09
CA ALA A 22 -17.49 6.79 -7.36
C ALA A 22 -16.13 6.15 -7.64
N LEU A 23 -15.20 6.93 -8.18
CA LEU A 23 -13.80 6.51 -8.33
C LEU A 23 -13.09 6.45 -6.98
N HIS A 24 -13.54 7.25 -6.02
CA HIS A 24 -13.02 7.25 -4.66
C HIS A 24 -13.97 7.93 -3.66
N TYR A 25 -13.79 7.64 -2.37
CA TYR A 25 -14.58 8.15 -1.25
C TYR A 25 -13.67 8.53 -0.07
N LEU A 26 -13.63 9.81 0.29
CA LEU A 26 -12.77 10.36 1.33
C LEU A 26 -13.61 10.85 2.51
N ILE A 27 -13.37 10.26 3.67
CA ILE A 27 -14.10 10.58 4.91
C ILE A 27 -13.40 11.72 5.64
N LYS A 28 -14.15 12.74 6.06
CA LYS A 28 -13.65 13.82 6.91
C LYS A 28 -13.50 13.37 8.38
N PRO A 29 -12.51 13.91 9.13
CA PRO A 29 -11.42 14.77 8.65
C PRO A 29 -10.31 13.96 7.96
N PHE A 30 -9.63 14.60 7.01
CA PHE A 30 -8.45 14.07 6.33
C PHE A 30 -7.41 15.17 6.21
N ASN A 31 -6.13 14.80 6.10
CA ASN A 31 -5.07 15.76 5.86
C ASN A 31 -4.92 16.11 4.37
N GLN A 32 -4.19 17.19 4.06
CA GLN A 32 -3.98 17.63 2.68
C GLN A 32 -3.30 16.57 1.80
N ALA A 33 -2.38 15.78 2.36
CA ALA A 33 -1.66 14.74 1.63
C ALA A 33 -2.61 13.65 1.13
N ALA A 34 -3.58 13.24 1.95
CA ALA A 34 -4.60 12.27 1.58
C ALA A 34 -5.42 12.76 0.38
N LEU A 35 -5.85 14.02 0.37
CA LEU A 35 -6.57 14.58 -0.78
C LEU A 35 -5.71 14.64 -2.04
N GLN A 36 -4.46 15.12 -1.93
CA GLN A 36 -3.53 15.20 -3.06
C GLN A 36 -3.26 13.83 -3.68
N GLU A 37 -3.10 12.80 -2.86
CA GLU A 37 -2.90 11.43 -3.31
C GLU A 37 -4.10 10.92 -4.10
N GLN A 38 -5.32 11.16 -3.62
CA GLN A 38 -6.52 10.75 -4.36
C GLN A 38 -6.66 11.46 -5.69
N LEU A 39 -6.34 12.76 -5.75
CA LEU A 39 -6.33 13.52 -7.01
C LEU A 39 -5.28 13.00 -7.98
N ARG A 40 -4.06 12.69 -7.52
CA ARG A 40 -3.00 12.09 -8.34
C ARG A 40 -3.42 10.73 -8.87
N HIS A 41 -4.05 9.91 -8.05
CA HIS A 41 -4.53 8.61 -8.48
C HIS A 41 -5.62 8.73 -9.56
N VAL A 42 -6.59 9.62 -9.38
CA VAL A 42 -7.64 9.87 -10.38
C VAL A 42 -7.03 10.39 -11.69
N ALA A 43 -6.06 11.29 -11.62
CA ALA A 43 -5.36 11.80 -12.80
C ALA A 43 -4.60 10.68 -13.53
N ALA A 44 -3.83 9.86 -12.81
CA ALA A 44 -3.09 8.74 -13.39
C ALA A 44 -4.02 7.69 -14.03
N LEU A 45 -5.15 7.39 -13.39
CA LEU A 45 -6.17 6.49 -13.93
C LEU A 45 -6.74 7.03 -15.25
N ARG A 46 -7.10 8.32 -15.29
CA ARG A 46 -7.60 8.96 -16.52
C ARG A 46 -6.59 8.94 -17.64
N THR A 47 -5.34 9.33 -17.36
CA THR A 47 -4.27 9.30 -18.37
C THR A 47 -4.09 7.90 -18.94
N ARG A 48 -4.15 6.84 -18.13
CA ARG A 48 -4.05 5.47 -18.61
C ARG A 48 -5.23 5.09 -19.52
N LEU A 49 -6.45 5.37 -19.08
CA LEU A 49 -7.66 5.11 -19.87
C LEU A 49 -7.65 5.87 -21.20
N ASP A 50 -7.19 7.12 -21.22
CA ASP A 50 -7.09 7.92 -22.43
C ASP A 50 -6.03 7.40 -23.41
N THR A 51 -5.04 6.65 -22.93
CA THR A 51 -3.96 6.04 -23.74
C THR A 51 -4.20 4.58 -24.13
N LEU A 52 -5.28 3.96 -23.62
CA LEU A 52 -5.63 2.56 -23.89
C LEU A 52 -6.52 2.49 -25.13
N ASP A 53 -5.97 1.98 -26.23
CA ASP A 53 -6.72 1.73 -27.46
C ASP A 53 -7.49 0.40 -27.37
N GLU A 54 -6.85 -0.64 -26.82
CA GLU A 54 -7.47 -1.92 -26.47
C GLU A 54 -6.87 -2.41 -25.15
N ALA A 55 -7.73 -2.74 -24.17
CA ALA A 55 -7.28 -3.12 -22.83
C ALA A 55 -6.93 -4.61 -22.75
N ARG A 56 -5.75 -4.93 -22.22
CA ARG A 56 -5.38 -6.30 -21.85
C ARG A 56 -5.82 -6.58 -20.41
N GLN A 57 -5.91 -7.86 -20.06
CA GLN A 57 -6.27 -8.27 -18.69
C GLN A 57 -5.31 -7.68 -17.65
N GLU A 58 -4.02 -7.54 -17.97
CA GLU A 58 -3.03 -6.88 -17.10
C GLU A 58 -3.36 -5.40 -16.86
N ASP A 59 -3.90 -4.69 -17.85
CA ASP A 59 -4.33 -3.29 -17.72
C ASP A 59 -5.60 -3.20 -16.87
N VAL A 60 -6.54 -4.11 -17.10
CA VAL A 60 -7.79 -4.24 -16.31
C VAL A 60 -7.45 -4.54 -14.86
N ASP A 61 -6.56 -5.49 -14.59
CA ASP A 61 -6.13 -5.85 -13.24
C ASP A 61 -5.38 -4.69 -12.57
N GLN A 62 -4.67 -3.87 -13.35
CA GLN A 62 -4.02 -2.68 -12.80
C GLN A 62 -5.00 -1.54 -12.51
N ILE A 63 -6.09 -1.42 -13.28
CA ILE A 63 -7.14 -0.41 -13.13
C ILE A 63 -8.11 -0.79 -11.99
N PHE A 64 -8.52 -2.06 -11.93
CA PHE A 64 -9.56 -2.58 -11.03
C PHE A 64 -9.02 -3.42 -9.87
N GLY A 65 -7.79 -3.92 -9.95
CA GLY A 65 -7.17 -4.68 -8.88
C GLY A 65 -6.94 -3.84 -7.63
N THR A 66 -6.66 -4.52 -6.52
CA THR A 66 -6.47 -3.90 -5.21
C THR A 66 -5.40 -2.82 -5.29
N ARG A 67 -5.85 -1.56 -5.31
CA ARG A 67 -5.00 -0.37 -5.32
C ARG A 67 -3.94 -0.51 -4.21
N PRO A 68 -2.67 -0.11 -4.44
CA PRO A 68 -1.73 0.05 -3.34
C PRO A 68 -2.40 0.92 -2.28
N PRO A 69 -2.41 0.52 -1.00
CA PRO A 69 -3.16 1.21 0.05
C PRO A 69 -2.54 2.58 0.32
N GLY A 70 -3.02 3.56 -0.44
CA GLY A 70 -2.75 4.99 -0.32
C GLY A 70 -3.74 5.72 0.59
N SER A 71 -4.17 5.07 1.68
CA SER A 71 -5.10 5.70 2.64
C SER A 71 -4.98 5.22 4.07
N ARG A 72 -3.89 4.54 4.43
CA ARG A 72 -3.45 4.55 5.83
C ARG A 72 -2.39 5.62 5.92
N GLU A 73 -2.74 6.76 6.51
CA GLU A 73 -1.73 7.69 7.01
C GLU A 73 -0.66 6.85 7.69
N LEU A 74 0.57 6.92 7.18
CA LEU A 74 1.68 6.20 7.78
C LEU A 74 1.72 6.59 9.27
N PRO A 75 1.78 5.61 10.20
CA PRO A 75 1.87 5.92 11.61
C PRO A 75 2.98 6.95 11.87
N LYS A 76 2.75 7.89 12.79
CA LYS A 76 3.71 8.96 13.09
C LYS A 76 5.14 8.39 13.20
N GLY A 77 6.06 8.97 12.43
CA GLY A 77 7.46 8.54 12.36
C GLY A 77 7.77 7.49 11.27
N LEU A 78 6.85 7.23 10.35
CA LEU A 78 7.10 6.52 9.09
C LEU A 78 6.91 7.50 7.91
N ALA A 79 7.85 7.52 6.96
CA ALA A 79 7.88 8.40 5.81
C ALA A 79 7.54 7.64 4.52
N ALA A 80 6.75 8.25 3.64
CA ALA A 80 6.25 7.63 2.41
C ALA A 80 7.38 7.10 1.52
N HIS A 81 8.40 7.92 1.27
CA HIS A 81 9.54 7.52 0.44
C HIS A 81 10.30 6.31 1.00
N THR A 82 10.43 6.19 2.33
CA THR A 82 11.07 5.02 2.95
C THR A 82 10.16 3.80 2.90
N ALA A 83 8.84 3.98 3.00
CA ALA A 83 7.89 2.88 2.82
C ALA A 83 7.95 2.31 1.39
N GLU A 84 7.97 3.18 0.37
CA GLU A 84 8.16 2.78 -1.03
C GLU A 84 9.49 2.04 -1.27
N LEU A 85 10.56 2.49 -0.62
CA LEU A 85 11.85 1.79 -0.67
C LEU A 85 11.76 0.38 -0.07
N VAL A 86 11.18 0.24 1.12
CA VAL A 86 11.04 -1.06 1.79
C VAL A 86 10.10 -1.99 1.02
N GLU A 87 9.02 -1.46 0.44
CA GLU A 87 8.13 -2.21 -0.47
C GLU A 87 8.91 -2.74 -1.69
N ARG A 88 9.67 -1.88 -2.38
CA ARG A 88 10.49 -2.31 -3.53
C ARG A 88 11.48 -3.39 -3.14
N VAL A 89 12.17 -3.23 -2.00
CA VAL A 89 13.13 -4.21 -1.48
C VAL A 89 12.44 -5.55 -1.20
N LEU A 90 11.26 -5.56 -0.57
CA LEU A 90 10.53 -6.80 -0.33
C LEU A 90 10.06 -7.48 -1.63
N ARG A 91 9.55 -6.69 -2.59
CA ARG A 91 9.07 -7.21 -3.88
C ARG A 91 10.18 -7.84 -4.72
N THR A 92 11.42 -7.34 -4.63
CA THR A 92 12.57 -7.94 -5.32
C THR A 92 13.12 -9.19 -4.62
N HIS A 93 12.61 -9.55 -3.44
CA HIS A 93 13.05 -10.71 -2.65
C HIS A 93 11.86 -11.62 -2.30
N PRO A 94 11.37 -12.44 -3.24
CA PRO A 94 10.15 -13.24 -3.07
C PRO A 94 10.26 -14.32 -1.99
N SER A 95 11.48 -14.73 -1.60
CA SER A 95 11.72 -15.62 -0.45
C SER A 95 11.56 -14.91 0.92
N GLY A 96 11.28 -13.61 0.90
CA GLY A 96 11.17 -12.75 2.07
C GLY A 96 12.53 -12.39 2.67
N LEU A 97 12.54 -11.39 3.53
CA LEU A 97 13.75 -10.85 4.18
C LEU A 97 13.55 -10.70 5.68
N SER A 98 14.62 -10.83 6.46
CA SER A 98 14.63 -10.36 7.84
C SER A 98 14.80 -8.83 7.91
N ALA A 99 14.57 -8.25 9.08
CA ALA A 99 14.78 -6.82 9.28
C ALA A 99 16.23 -6.39 9.06
N THR A 100 17.19 -7.29 9.30
CA THR A 100 18.62 -7.02 9.06
C THR A 100 18.92 -7.04 7.57
N GLU A 101 18.44 -8.05 6.84
CA GLU A 101 18.65 -8.17 5.40
C GLU A 101 17.98 -7.01 4.64
N CYS A 102 16.74 -6.66 5.03
CA CYS A 102 16.04 -5.51 4.45
C CYS A 102 16.74 -4.18 4.73
N ALA A 103 17.34 -4.02 5.91
CA ALA A 103 18.10 -2.83 6.27
C ALA A 103 19.37 -2.69 5.41
N GLN A 104 20.07 -3.80 5.17
CA GLN A 104 21.25 -3.83 4.29
C GLN A 104 20.86 -3.52 2.84
N ALA A 105 19.82 -4.17 2.31
CA ALA A 105 19.36 -3.95 0.94
C ALA A 105 18.81 -2.54 0.69
N GLY A 106 18.20 -1.92 1.72
CA GLY A 106 17.62 -0.57 1.63
C GLY A 106 18.52 0.55 2.13
N SER A 107 19.76 0.28 2.58
CA SER A 107 20.62 1.28 3.24
C SER A 107 19.90 2.00 4.40
N LEU A 108 19.16 1.25 5.21
CA LEU A 108 18.40 1.74 6.36
C LEU A 108 19.02 1.24 7.68
N SER A 109 18.65 1.87 8.80
CA SER A 109 18.89 1.23 10.09
C SER A 109 18.00 -0.01 10.25
N ARG A 110 18.49 -1.04 10.96
CA ARG A 110 17.69 -2.24 11.29
C ARG A 110 16.37 -1.88 12.00
N VAL A 111 16.40 -0.88 12.89
CA VAL A 111 15.22 -0.43 13.64
C VAL A 111 14.21 0.23 12.69
N SER A 112 14.68 1.06 11.76
CA SER A 112 13.84 1.68 10.74
C SER A 112 13.19 0.60 9.87
N ALA A 113 13.98 -0.29 9.26
CA ALA A 113 13.49 -1.36 8.41
C ALA A 113 12.43 -2.20 9.15
N ARG A 114 12.72 -2.64 10.39
CA ARG A 114 11.75 -3.38 11.22
C ARG A 114 10.42 -2.64 11.35
N ARG A 115 10.40 -1.33 11.61
CA ARG A 115 9.15 -0.58 11.76
C ARG A 115 8.29 -0.58 10.49
N TYR A 116 8.92 -0.44 9.30
CA TYR A 116 8.18 -0.50 8.04
C TYR A 116 7.69 -1.93 7.73
N LEU A 117 8.50 -2.94 8.02
CA LEU A 117 8.14 -4.34 7.85
C LEU A 117 6.96 -4.75 8.73
N GLU A 118 6.95 -4.34 10.00
CA GLU A 118 5.83 -4.57 10.92
C GLU A 118 4.59 -3.79 10.45
N TYR A 119 4.74 -2.55 9.99
CA TYR A 119 3.63 -1.82 9.39
C TYR A 119 3.02 -2.57 8.19
N PHE A 120 3.83 -3.12 7.30
CA PHE A 120 3.33 -3.90 6.17
C PHE A 120 2.69 -5.22 6.60
N ALA A 121 3.20 -5.86 7.64
CA ALA A 121 2.58 -7.04 8.25
C ALA A 121 1.21 -6.71 8.86
N ASP A 122 1.15 -5.68 9.70
CA ASP A 122 -0.08 -5.22 10.38
C ASP A 122 -1.14 -4.74 9.38
N THR A 123 -0.71 -4.26 8.21
CA THR A 123 -1.61 -3.84 7.13
C THR A 123 -1.93 -4.94 6.12
N GLY A 124 -1.44 -6.17 6.31
CA GLY A 124 -1.72 -7.32 5.44
C GLY A 124 -1.02 -7.27 4.08
N ARG A 125 -0.04 -6.39 3.91
CA ARG A 125 0.76 -6.27 2.68
C ARG A 125 2.02 -7.13 2.69
N ALA A 126 2.42 -7.60 3.87
CA ALA A 126 3.50 -8.55 4.03
C ALA A 126 3.06 -9.69 4.96
N GLU A 127 3.51 -10.90 4.65
CA GLU A 127 3.39 -12.06 5.51
C GLU A 127 4.62 -12.19 6.39
N VAL A 128 4.41 -12.58 7.65
CA VAL A 128 5.49 -12.86 8.60
C VAL A 128 5.60 -14.36 8.81
N THR A 129 6.79 -14.90 8.56
CA THR A 129 7.14 -16.28 8.90
C THR A 129 8.27 -16.30 9.91
N LEU A 130 8.32 -17.35 10.73
CA LEU A 130 9.42 -17.59 11.64
C LEU A 130 10.38 -18.58 10.99
N LYS A 131 11.63 -18.16 10.81
CA LYS A 131 12.72 -19.05 10.43
C LYS A 131 13.43 -19.50 11.69
N TYR A 132 13.39 -20.80 11.95
CA TYR A 132 14.11 -21.45 13.02
C TYR A 132 15.48 -21.88 12.46
N GLY A 133 16.57 -21.41 13.08
CA GLY A 133 17.93 -21.78 12.70
C GLY A 133 18.86 -21.72 13.93
N GLY A 134 19.37 -22.87 14.35
CA GLY A 134 20.32 -23.01 15.46
C GLY A 134 19.82 -22.58 16.86
N THR A 135 20.68 -22.74 17.87
CA THR A 135 20.43 -22.39 19.28
C THR A 135 20.21 -20.87 19.43
N GLY A 136 18.97 -20.41 19.29
CA GLY A 136 18.62 -18.99 19.38
C GLY A 136 17.11 -18.73 19.28
N ARG A 137 16.70 -17.47 19.44
CA ARG A 137 15.31 -17.04 19.21
C ARG A 137 15.02 -17.09 17.71
N PRO A 138 13.84 -17.59 17.26
CA PRO A 138 13.48 -17.63 15.85
C PRO A 138 13.49 -16.23 15.22
N GLU A 139 13.96 -16.14 13.98
CA GLU A 139 14.04 -14.90 13.23
C GLU A 139 12.74 -14.65 12.44
N ARG A 140 12.17 -13.45 12.54
CA ARG A 140 11.03 -13.03 11.71
C ARG A 140 11.51 -12.72 10.29
N ARG A 141 10.89 -13.35 9.29
CA ARG A 141 11.05 -13.04 7.87
C ARG A 141 9.75 -12.47 7.32
N TYR A 142 9.87 -11.45 6.50
CA TYR A 142 8.77 -10.71 5.90
C TYR A 142 8.78 -10.94 4.40
N ARG A 143 7.66 -11.39 3.84
CA ARG A 143 7.48 -11.59 2.41
C ARG A 143 6.35 -10.71 1.92
N TRP A 144 6.51 -10.06 0.77
CA TRP A 144 5.43 -9.27 0.20
C TRP A 144 4.23 -10.15 -0.21
N VAL A 145 3.01 -9.65 -0.03
CA VAL A 145 1.77 -10.29 -0.47
C VAL A 145 1.27 -9.59 -1.74
N GLY A 146 1.24 -10.33 -2.85
CA GLY A 146 0.94 -9.83 -4.20
C GLY A 146 2.19 -9.33 -4.91
#